data_AF-A0A4R4Z7E3-F1
#
_entry.id   AF-A0A4R4Z7E3-F1
#
_cell.length_a   1.000
_cell.length_b   1.000
_cell.length_c   1.000
_cell.angle_alpha   90.00
_cell.angle_beta   90.00
_cell.angle_gamma   90.00
#
_symmetry.space_group_name_H-M   'P 1'
#
loop_
_entity.id
_entity.type
_entity.pdbx_description
1 polymer ?
#
loop_
_entity_poly.entity_id
_entity_poly.type
_entity_poly.pdbx_seq_one_letter_code
_entity_poly.pdbx_strand_id
1 'polypeptide(L)'
;MSEALRAQLTVSRARSAARAGDLDRAARLLDDLDGADADATVLDLRARLHAQRGELAEADRCWAAVQEIAPDDAAAAAGRRTIERIIAGRRRVRPLLQPGLLGAATAVVAVAALVAGVVVVQSGEPGQPAMAARAEPAQIGSDAPAQRLKALEADRAAAARREQAAESRRAEQAARRERQVAAIASRLAMPGVKVEPRRGHARVIFKSGLFPYSAEISETGAALLRKLGRRLARLDTTTTVVGHVVAVPGGRTEGGSVVALGRALVAARHLAEGGELALTSFTLVSADQSEGPFADAPRNRTVTLLVEPEDSP
;
A
#
# COMPACT_ATOMS: atom_id res chain seq x y z
N MET A 1 -1.27 -11.64 -34.30
CA MET A 1 -1.09 -10.68 -33.19
C MET A 1 -0.87 -9.31 -33.82
N SER A 2 -1.73 -8.33 -33.55
CA SER A 2 -1.65 -7.02 -34.19
C SER A 2 -0.34 -6.30 -33.83
N GLU A 3 0.18 -5.51 -34.76
CA GLU A 3 1.41 -4.73 -34.59
C GLU A 3 1.30 -3.74 -33.42
N ALA A 4 0.14 -3.10 -33.26
CA ALA A 4 -0.18 -2.25 -32.12
C ALA A 4 -0.08 -2.98 -30.77
N LEU A 5 -0.55 -4.23 -30.68
CA LEU A 5 -0.45 -5.02 -29.46
C LEU A 5 1.01 -5.42 -29.16
N ARG A 6 1.79 -5.72 -30.21
CA ARG A 6 3.24 -5.98 -30.07
C ARG A 6 3.95 -4.73 -29.52
N ALA A 7 3.66 -3.56 -30.07
CA ALA A 7 4.22 -2.28 -29.62
C ALA A 7 3.87 -2.00 -28.14
N GLN A 8 2.60 -2.15 -27.75
CA GLN A 8 2.16 -1.97 -26.36
C GLN A 8 2.87 -2.93 -25.39
N LEU A 9 3.03 -4.20 -25.78
CA LEU A 9 3.75 -5.19 -24.97
C LEU A 9 5.23 -4.84 -24.82
N THR A 10 5.88 -4.37 -25.89
CA THR A 10 7.27 -3.94 -25.85
C THR A 10 7.47 -2.71 -24.97
N VAL A 11 6.61 -1.68 -25.08
CA VAL A 11 6.63 -0.51 -24.18
C VAL A 11 6.42 -0.92 -22.72
N SER A 12 5.50 -1.86 -22.46
CA SER A 12 5.27 -2.39 -21.10
C SER A 12 6.52 -3.09 -20.53
N ARG A 13 7.22 -3.87 -21.37
CA ARG A 13 8.49 -4.54 -21.01
C ARG A 13 9.61 -3.54 -20.77
N ALA A 14 9.75 -2.53 -21.64
CA ALA A 14 10.74 -1.46 -21.47
C ALA A 14 10.52 -0.69 -20.16
N ARG A 15 9.27 -0.33 -19.84
CA ARG A 15 8.91 0.29 -18.55
C ARG A 15 9.24 -0.62 -17.36
N SER A 16 9.05 -1.93 -17.51
CA SER A 16 9.37 -2.90 -16.45
C SER A 16 10.88 -3.02 -16.24
N ALA A 17 11.67 -3.06 -17.31
CA ALA A 17 13.14 -3.05 -17.25
C ALA A 17 13.67 -1.76 -16.63
N ALA A 18 13.13 -0.60 -17.02
CA ALA A 18 13.48 0.71 -16.46
C ALA A 18 13.23 0.77 -14.95
N ARG A 19 12.09 0.24 -14.48
CA ARG A 19 11.75 0.17 -13.05
C ARG A 19 12.66 -0.77 -12.28
N ALA A 20 13.20 -1.80 -12.92
CA ALA A 20 14.18 -2.71 -12.35
C ALA A 20 15.61 -2.14 -12.33
N GLY A 21 15.83 -0.93 -12.86
CA GLY A 21 17.15 -0.31 -12.97
C GLY A 21 17.97 -0.79 -14.18
N ASP A 22 17.41 -1.68 -15.00
CA ASP A 22 18.05 -2.19 -16.22
C ASP A 22 17.78 -1.22 -17.38
N LEU A 23 18.42 -0.06 -17.31
CA LEU A 23 18.24 1.05 -18.26
C LEU A 23 18.74 0.67 -19.67
N ASP A 24 19.76 -0.18 -19.76
CA ASP A 24 20.29 -0.69 -21.02
C ASP A 24 19.30 -1.60 -21.74
N ARG A 25 18.68 -2.53 -21.01
CA ARG A 25 17.63 -3.38 -21.58
C ARG A 25 16.39 -2.58 -21.95
N ALA A 26 16.03 -1.60 -21.12
CA ALA A 26 14.90 -0.72 -21.42
C ALA A 26 15.12 0.05 -22.72
N ALA A 27 16.32 0.60 -22.94
CA ALA A 27 16.69 1.30 -24.17
C ALA A 27 16.60 0.36 -25.38
N ARG A 28 17.26 -0.81 -25.34
CA ARG A 28 17.21 -1.79 -26.45
C ARG A 28 15.79 -2.18 -26.84
N LEU A 29 14.93 -2.41 -25.86
CA LEU A 29 13.52 -2.75 -26.11
C LEU A 29 12.76 -1.62 -26.81
N LEU A 30 13.11 -0.36 -26.55
CA LEU A 30 12.50 0.76 -27.25
C LEU A 30 13.11 0.95 -28.64
N ASP A 31 14.40 0.68 -28.83
CA ASP A 31 15.07 0.76 -30.15
C ASP A 31 14.45 -0.25 -31.13
N ASP A 32 14.03 -1.42 -30.64
CA ASP A 32 13.30 -2.43 -31.42
C ASP A 32 11.92 -1.96 -31.93
N LEU A 33 11.42 -0.80 -31.46
CA LEU A 33 10.17 -0.18 -31.90
C LEU A 33 10.36 0.88 -32.99
N ASP A 34 11.58 1.09 -33.48
CA ASP A 34 11.85 2.15 -34.46
C ASP A 34 11.12 1.92 -35.80
N GLY A 35 10.09 2.74 -36.01
CA GLY A 35 9.51 3.11 -37.29
C GLY A 35 9.38 4.64 -37.35
N ALA A 36 9.16 5.20 -38.54
CA ALA A 36 9.07 6.65 -38.77
C ALA A 36 7.94 7.37 -37.96
N ASP A 37 7.06 6.61 -37.31
CA ASP A 37 5.94 7.08 -36.48
C ASP A 37 6.11 6.68 -35.00
N ALA A 38 7.28 6.95 -34.41
CA ALA A 38 7.45 6.79 -32.96
C ALA A 38 6.49 7.75 -32.23
N ASP A 39 5.47 7.19 -31.60
CA ASP A 39 4.48 7.95 -30.81
C ASP A 39 5.18 8.82 -29.74
N ALA A 40 4.63 10.01 -29.47
CA ALA A 40 5.12 10.95 -28.48
C ALA A 40 5.34 10.28 -27.11
N THR A 41 4.50 9.30 -26.75
CA THR A 41 4.65 8.51 -25.51
C THR A 41 5.95 7.70 -25.45
N VAL A 42 6.38 7.13 -26.59
CA VAL A 42 7.59 6.31 -26.69
C VAL A 42 8.82 7.22 -26.63
N LEU A 43 8.77 8.35 -27.34
CA LEU A 43 9.83 9.36 -27.34
C LEU A 43 10.02 9.98 -25.94
N ASP A 44 8.96 10.30 -25.20
CA ASP A 44 9.08 10.78 -23.81
C ASP A 44 9.73 9.73 -22.89
N LEU A 45 9.37 8.44 -23.05
CA LEU A 45 9.98 7.38 -22.26
C LEU A 45 11.48 7.22 -22.59
N ARG A 46 11.85 7.25 -23.87
CA ARG A 46 13.26 7.20 -24.33
C ARG A 46 14.05 8.39 -23.80
N ALA A 47 13.47 9.60 -23.84
CA ALA A 47 14.08 10.81 -23.28
C ALA A 47 14.41 10.65 -21.78
N ARG A 48 13.48 10.10 -20.99
CA ARG A 48 13.69 9.85 -19.56
C ARG A 48 14.78 8.83 -19.29
N LEU A 49 14.89 7.79 -20.11
CA LEU A 49 15.95 6.78 -19.97
C LEU A 49 17.33 7.38 -20.26
N HIS A 50 17.48 8.14 -21.35
CA HIS A 50 18.71 8.87 -21.63
C HIS A 50 19.08 9.85 -20.51
N ALA A 51 18.11 10.58 -19.98
CA ALA A 51 18.35 11.49 -18.86
C ALA A 51 18.84 10.76 -17.60
N GLN A 52 18.29 9.57 -17.30
CA GLN A 52 18.71 8.75 -16.16
C GLN A 52 20.12 8.14 -16.35
N ARG A 53 20.51 7.86 -17.59
CA ARG A 53 21.86 7.38 -17.97
C ARG A 53 22.90 8.50 -17.99
N GLY A 54 22.49 9.76 -17.87
CA GLY A 54 23.36 10.93 -18.00
C GLY A 54 23.61 11.38 -19.44
N GLU A 55 22.89 10.81 -20.41
CA GLU A 55 22.97 11.11 -21.84
C GLU A 55 22.06 12.30 -22.17
N LEU A 56 22.38 13.48 -21.62
CA LEU A 56 21.48 14.64 -21.64
C LEU A 56 21.19 15.17 -23.05
N ALA A 57 22.15 15.08 -23.98
CA ALA A 57 21.95 15.52 -25.36
C ALA A 57 20.89 14.65 -26.08
N GLU A 58 20.91 13.34 -25.86
CA GLU A 58 19.93 12.41 -26.43
C GLU A 58 18.54 12.62 -25.82
N ALA A 59 18.50 12.88 -24.51
CA ALA A 59 17.25 13.21 -23.84
C ALA A 59 16.62 14.51 -24.38
N ASP A 60 17.42 15.55 -24.63
CA ASP A 60 16.92 16.80 -25.24
C ASP A 60 16.39 16.56 -26.65
N ARG A 61 17.10 15.78 -27.47
CA ARG A 61 16.65 15.40 -28.82
C ARG A 61 15.31 14.67 -28.80
N CYS A 62 15.15 13.68 -27.92
CA CYS A 62 13.90 12.94 -27.81
C CYS A 62 12.74 13.85 -27.39
N TRP A 63 12.94 14.73 -26.40
CA TRP A 63 11.92 15.69 -26.01
C TRP A 63 11.65 16.77 -27.06
N ALA A 64 12.64 17.16 -27.88
CA ALA A 64 12.42 18.04 -29.02
C ALA A 64 11.51 17.36 -30.06
N ALA A 65 11.75 16.09 -30.38
CA ALA A 65 10.88 15.30 -31.26
C ALA A 65 9.45 15.14 -30.69
N VAL A 66 9.30 14.98 -29.37
CA VAL A 66 7.96 15.03 -28.73
C VAL A 66 7.27 16.36 -29.02
N GLN A 67 7.98 17.48 -28.96
CA GLN A 67 7.41 18.81 -29.22
C GLN A 67 7.12 19.07 -30.70
N GLU A 68 7.78 18.37 -31.63
CA GLU A 68 7.42 18.41 -33.05
C GLU A 68 6.06 17.74 -33.30
N ILE A 69 5.76 16.67 -32.56
CA ILE A 69 4.46 15.95 -32.64
C ILE A 69 3.38 16.68 -31.81
N ALA A 70 3.74 17.16 -30.62
CA ALA A 70 2.85 17.81 -29.66
C ALA A 70 3.51 19.10 -29.11
N PRO A 71 3.36 20.25 -29.80
CA PRO A 71 4.02 21.51 -29.43
C PRO A 71 3.75 21.97 -27.99
N ASP A 72 2.56 21.69 -27.48
CA ASP A 72 2.10 22.07 -26.14
C ASP A 72 2.40 21.02 -25.06
N ASP A 73 3.23 20.00 -25.33
CA ASP A 73 3.60 19.00 -24.33
C ASP A 73 4.43 19.63 -23.18
N ALA A 74 3.74 19.87 -22.07
CA ALA A 74 4.31 20.50 -20.88
C ALA A 74 5.43 19.65 -20.25
N ALA A 75 5.40 18.32 -20.38
CA ALA A 75 6.38 17.43 -19.79
C ALA A 75 7.70 17.48 -20.55
N ALA A 76 7.65 17.45 -21.88
CA ALA A 76 8.81 17.62 -22.75
C ALA A 76 9.43 19.01 -22.57
N ALA A 77 8.62 20.08 -22.55
CA ALA A 77 9.10 21.43 -22.28
C ALA A 77 9.78 21.58 -20.91
N ALA A 78 9.28 20.88 -19.88
CA ALA A 78 9.88 20.87 -18.54
C ALA A 78 11.18 20.07 -18.49
N GLY A 79 11.25 18.95 -19.23
CA GLY A 79 12.44 18.12 -19.39
C GLY A 79 13.60 18.88 -20.03
N ARG A 80 13.35 19.53 -21.16
CA ARG A 80 14.35 20.34 -21.89
C ARG A 80 14.85 21.53 -21.09
N ARG A 81 13.96 22.30 -20.45
CA ARG A 81 14.35 23.36 -19.48
C ARG A 81 15.18 22.85 -18.32
N THR A 82 14.99 21.59 -17.92
CA THR A 82 15.80 20.96 -16.89
C THR A 82 17.20 20.64 -17.39
N ILE A 83 17.34 20.08 -18.59
CA ILE A 83 18.63 19.84 -19.24
C ILE A 83 19.38 21.15 -19.47
N GLU A 84 18.71 22.19 -19.96
CA GLU A 84 19.31 23.50 -20.20
C GLU A 84 19.88 24.10 -18.90
N ARG A 85 19.13 24.04 -17.79
CA ARG A 85 19.62 24.47 -16.47
C ARG A 85 20.82 23.66 -16.00
N ILE A 86 20.84 22.37 -16.35
CA ILE A 86 21.93 21.47 -16.01
C ILE A 86 23.21 21.82 -16.79
N ILE A 87 23.09 21.97 -18.10
CA ILE A 87 24.20 22.33 -19.00
C ILE A 87 24.73 23.73 -18.66
N ALA A 88 23.86 24.68 -18.36
CA ALA A 88 24.24 26.04 -17.96
C ALA A 88 24.91 26.12 -16.57
N GLY A 89 25.17 24.99 -15.90
CA GLY A 89 25.75 24.95 -14.56
C GLY A 89 24.85 25.51 -13.44
N ARG A 90 23.64 25.97 -13.80
CA ARG A 90 22.60 26.50 -12.90
C ARG A 90 21.92 25.38 -12.09
N ARG A 91 22.18 24.13 -12.45
CA ARG A 91 21.83 22.92 -11.72
C ARG A 91 22.98 21.94 -11.92
N ARG A 92 23.62 21.47 -10.84
CA ARG A 92 24.62 20.40 -11.02
C ARG A 92 23.87 19.13 -11.45
N VAL A 93 24.32 18.47 -12.54
CA VAL A 93 24.12 17.01 -12.64
C VAL A 93 24.70 16.48 -11.34
N ARG A 94 23.89 15.90 -10.46
CA ARG A 94 24.45 15.07 -9.41
C ARG A 94 24.69 13.73 -10.07
N PRO A 95 25.92 13.38 -10.50
CA PRO A 95 26.24 11.97 -10.67
C PRO A 95 25.90 11.31 -9.33
N LEU A 96 25.13 10.23 -9.37
CA LEU A 96 24.78 9.43 -8.18
C LEU A 96 26.00 8.64 -7.67
N LEU A 97 27.16 9.29 -7.59
CA LEU A 97 28.44 8.75 -7.13
C LEU A 97 29.22 9.87 -6.42
N GLN A 98 28.90 10.07 -5.13
CA GLN A 98 29.81 10.44 -4.01
C GLN A 98 29.07 11.24 -2.91
N PRO A 99 29.49 11.06 -1.63
CA PRO A 99 28.71 11.41 -0.44
C PRO A 99 29.02 12.83 0.05
N GLY A 100 28.00 13.50 0.62
CA GLY A 100 28.19 14.70 1.42
C GLY A 100 27.48 15.95 0.89
N LEU A 101 26.82 16.63 1.83
CA LEU A 101 26.21 17.97 1.78
C LEU A 101 24.93 18.21 0.96
N LEU A 102 23.86 18.47 1.74
CA LEU A 102 22.94 19.62 1.70
C LEU A 102 22.36 20.11 0.36
N GLY A 103 21.09 20.53 0.44
CA GLY A 103 20.56 21.61 -0.40
C GLY A 103 19.24 21.29 -1.07
N ALA A 104 18.19 21.94 -0.60
CA ALA A 104 16.82 21.96 -1.13
C ALA A 104 16.75 22.28 -2.63
N ALA A 105 15.71 21.77 -3.31
CA ALA A 105 14.79 22.59 -4.10
C ALA A 105 13.73 21.74 -4.84
N THR A 106 12.51 22.20 -4.64
CA THR A 106 11.20 21.86 -5.21
C THR A 106 11.13 21.79 -6.74
N ALA A 107 10.18 21.00 -7.26
CA ALA A 107 9.24 21.43 -8.32
C ALA A 107 8.17 20.35 -8.55
N VAL A 108 6.91 20.71 -8.26
CA VAL A 108 5.67 19.95 -8.49
C VAL A 108 5.18 20.23 -9.91
N VAL A 109 4.64 19.21 -10.59
CA VAL A 109 3.73 19.38 -11.74
C VAL A 109 2.58 18.40 -11.57
N ALA A 110 1.37 18.95 -11.46
CA ALA A 110 0.11 18.25 -11.31
C ALA A 110 -0.65 18.24 -12.65
N VAL A 111 -1.34 17.15 -12.98
CA VAL A 111 -2.57 17.18 -13.81
C VAL A 111 -3.53 16.09 -13.34
N ALA A 112 -4.79 16.49 -13.20
CA ALA A 112 -5.93 15.80 -12.65
C ALA A 112 -6.61 14.80 -13.60
N ALA A 113 -7.37 13.91 -12.99
CA ALA A 113 -8.19 12.86 -13.60
C ALA A 113 -9.63 13.34 -13.89
N LEU A 114 -10.28 12.72 -14.88
CA LEU A 114 -11.73 12.72 -15.06
C LEU A 114 -12.20 11.32 -15.48
N VAL A 115 -12.87 10.61 -14.59
CA VAL A 115 -13.81 9.52 -14.90
C VAL A 115 -14.89 9.53 -13.81
N ALA A 116 -16.16 9.55 -14.19
CA ALA A 116 -17.21 8.85 -13.44
C ALA A 116 -18.43 8.61 -14.32
N GLY A 117 -18.78 7.34 -14.52
CA GLY A 117 -20.09 6.89 -14.96
C GLY A 117 -20.71 5.96 -13.91
N VAL A 118 -22.02 6.16 -13.68
CA VAL A 118 -23.17 5.22 -13.50
C VAL A 118 -22.96 3.95 -12.63
N VAL A 119 -23.89 3.35 -11.84
CA VAL A 119 -25.37 3.13 -11.82
C VAL A 119 -25.71 2.59 -10.38
N VAL A 120 -26.92 2.67 -9.76
CA VAL A 120 -28.07 1.69 -9.73
C VAL A 120 -28.94 2.10 -8.50
N VAL A 121 -30.23 2.50 -8.61
CA VAL A 121 -31.52 1.74 -8.49
C VAL A 121 -31.66 1.05 -7.09
N GLN A 122 -32.72 1.12 -6.27
CA GLN A 122 -34.18 0.99 -6.45
C GLN A 122 -34.86 1.30 -5.09
N SER A 123 -36.02 1.97 -5.06
CA SER A 123 -36.96 1.91 -3.92
C SER A 123 -38.39 1.91 -4.46
N GLY A 124 -39.12 0.83 -4.17
CA GLY A 124 -40.46 0.56 -4.66
C GLY A 124 -41.57 1.29 -3.89
N GLU A 125 -42.70 1.44 -4.58
CA GLU A 125 -43.94 2.10 -4.14
C GLU A 125 -44.77 1.29 -3.13
N PRO A 126 -45.65 1.95 -2.35
CA PRO A 126 -46.59 1.31 -1.44
C PRO A 126 -47.97 1.05 -2.07
N GLY A 127 -48.55 -0.12 -1.82
CA GLY A 127 -49.93 -0.46 -2.15
C GLY A 127 -50.65 -1.11 -0.96
N GLN A 128 -51.56 -0.36 -0.33
CA GLN A 128 -52.76 -0.89 0.35
C GLN A 128 -53.77 -1.41 -0.71
N PRO A 129 -54.86 -2.15 -0.40
CA PRO A 129 -55.60 -2.22 0.88
C PRO A 129 -56.15 -3.63 1.27
N ALA A 130 -56.82 -3.73 2.42
CA ALA A 130 -58.22 -4.16 2.57
C ALA A 130 -58.55 -4.86 3.89
N MET A 131 -59.77 -4.58 4.34
CA MET A 131 -60.42 -4.87 5.62
C MET A 131 -61.02 -6.28 5.75
N ALA A 132 -61.12 -6.68 7.02
CA ALA A 132 -62.25 -7.33 7.71
C ALA A 132 -62.66 -8.78 7.38
N ALA A 133 -62.45 -9.65 8.38
CA ALA A 133 -63.30 -10.74 8.87
C ALA A 133 -62.56 -11.34 10.08
N ARG A 134 -63.12 -11.83 11.18
CA ARG A 134 -64.47 -12.03 11.72
C ARG A 134 -64.22 -12.48 13.17
N ALA A 135 -64.94 -11.93 14.15
CA ALA A 135 -64.79 -12.27 15.55
C ALA A 135 -65.48 -13.61 15.88
N GLU A 136 -64.77 -14.50 16.56
CA GLU A 136 -65.35 -15.60 17.35
C GLU A 136 -65.25 -15.24 18.84
N PRO A 137 -66.30 -15.50 19.65
CA PRO A 137 -66.31 -15.14 21.07
C PRO A 137 -65.55 -16.19 21.88
N ALA A 138 -64.29 -15.88 22.22
CA ALA A 138 -63.55 -16.62 23.23
C ALA A 138 -64.00 -16.16 24.63
N GLN A 139 -64.44 -17.12 25.44
CA GLN A 139 -64.74 -16.97 26.85
C GLN A 139 -63.56 -16.31 27.58
N ILE A 140 -63.78 -15.11 28.13
CA ILE A 140 -62.79 -14.36 28.89
C ILE A 140 -62.81 -14.88 30.32
N GLY A 141 -61.94 -15.84 30.63
CA GLY A 141 -61.46 -16.01 31.99
C GLY A 141 -60.69 -14.75 32.39
N SER A 142 -61.12 -14.08 33.47
CA SER A 142 -60.62 -12.77 33.91
C SER A 142 -59.13 -12.74 34.33
N ASP A 143 -58.44 -13.87 34.33
CA ASP A 143 -57.00 -13.97 34.66
C ASP A 143 -56.07 -13.95 33.44
N ALA A 144 -56.61 -14.09 32.22
CA ALA A 144 -55.82 -14.15 31.00
C ALA A 144 -54.93 -12.90 30.71
N PRO A 145 -55.39 -11.65 30.90
CA PRO A 145 -54.55 -10.48 30.62
C PRO A 145 -53.41 -10.30 31.65
N ALA A 146 -53.67 -10.61 32.93
CA ALA A 146 -52.66 -10.50 33.99
C ALA A 146 -51.55 -11.57 33.84
N GLN A 147 -51.90 -12.78 33.43
CA GLN A 147 -50.94 -13.84 33.14
C GLN A 147 -50.09 -13.53 31.89
N ARG A 148 -50.68 -12.95 30.84
CA ARG A 148 -49.94 -12.50 29.64
C ARG A 148 -48.93 -11.40 29.96
N LEU A 149 -49.30 -10.43 30.81
CA LEU A 149 -48.37 -9.36 31.20
C LEU A 149 -47.16 -9.92 31.96
N LYS A 150 -47.38 -10.82 32.92
CA LYS A 150 -46.30 -11.51 33.66
C LYS A 150 -45.39 -12.32 32.73
N ALA A 151 -45.94 -12.99 31.73
CA ALA A 151 -45.16 -13.73 30.74
C ALA A 151 -44.26 -12.80 29.91
N LEU A 152 -44.79 -11.68 29.43
CA LEU A 152 -44.02 -10.67 28.69
C LEU A 152 -42.90 -10.04 29.52
N GLU A 153 -43.15 -9.78 30.81
CA GLU A 153 -42.13 -9.28 31.73
C GLU A 153 -41.00 -10.30 31.96
N ALA A 154 -41.36 -11.58 32.15
CA ALA A 154 -40.40 -12.66 32.28
C ALA A 154 -39.55 -12.84 31.01
N ASP A 155 -40.17 -12.74 29.83
CA ASP A 155 -39.48 -12.81 28.54
C ASP A 155 -38.51 -11.64 28.35
N ARG A 156 -38.92 -10.41 28.70
CA ARG A 156 -38.03 -9.23 28.68
C ARG A 156 -36.86 -9.41 29.64
N ALA A 157 -37.11 -9.89 30.85
CA ALA A 157 -36.05 -10.16 31.83
C ALA A 157 -35.11 -11.29 31.37
N ALA A 158 -35.61 -12.28 30.64
CA ALA A 158 -34.79 -13.34 30.05
C ALA A 158 -33.95 -12.81 28.88
N ALA A 159 -34.52 -11.98 28.01
CA ALA A 159 -33.80 -11.34 26.91
C ALA A 159 -32.67 -10.44 27.43
N ALA A 160 -32.95 -9.58 28.41
CA ALA A 160 -31.94 -8.71 29.02
C ALA A 160 -30.78 -9.50 29.64
N ARG A 161 -31.07 -10.64 30.32
CA ARG A 161 -30.02 -11.52 30.86
C ARG A 161 -29.16 -12.16 29.77
N ARG A 162 -29.75 -12.56 28.63
CA ARG A 162 -29.00 -13.11 27.48
C ARG A 162 -28.10 -12.06 26.86
N GLU A 163 -28.57 -10.83 26.72
CA GLU A 163 -27.78 -9.71 26.21
C GLU A 163 -26.60 -9.38 27.12
N GLN A 164 -26.84 -9.26 28.44
CA GLN A 164 -25.77 -9.03 29.42
C GLN A 164 -24.73 -10.15 29.44
N ALA A 165 -25.16 -11.41 29.33
CA ALA A 165 -24.25 -12.54 29.24
C ALA A 165 -23.43 -12.52 27.94
N ALA A 166 -24.03 -12.13 26.81
CA ALA A 166 -23.32 -11.97 25.55
C ALA A 166 -22.31 -10.81 25.58
N GLU A 167 -22.67 -9.69 26.19
CA GLU A 167 -21.78 -8.54 26.37
C GLU A 167 -20.60 -8.88 27.30
N SER A 168 -20.86 -9.57 28.41
CA SER A 168 -19.81 -10.02 29.34
C SER A 168 -18.81 -10.95 28.65
N ARG A 169 -19.31 -11.93 27.87
CA ARG A 169 -18.44 -12.82 27.08
C ARG A 169 -17.60 -12.06 26.05
N ARG A 170 -18.17 -11.06 25.37
CA ARG A 170 -17.45 -10.21 24.42
C ARG A 170 -16.36 -9.39 25.12
N ALA A 171 -16.65 -8.84 26.30
CA ALA A 171 -15.70 -8.08 27.10
C ALA A 171 -14.53 -8.96 27.59
N GLU A 172 -14.82 -10.18 28.06
CA GLU A 172 -13.80 -11.15 28.47
C GLU A 172 -12.90 -11.58 27.30
N GLN A 173 -13.49 -11.85 26.13
CA GLN A 173 -12.75 -12.17 24.91
C GLN A 173 -11.84 -11.02 24.47
N ALA A 174 -12.36 -9.78 24.47
CA ALA A 174 -11.58 -8.59 24.15
C ALA A 174 -10.39 -8.42 25.12
N ALA A 175 -10.63 -8.54 26.43
CA ALA A 175 -9.57 -8.46 27.44
C ALA A 175 -8.52 -9.57 27.29
N ARG A 176 -8.94 -10.80 26.92
CA ARG A 176 -8.00 -11.90 26.61
C ARG A 176 -7.14 -11.56 25.40
N ARG A 177 -7.74 -11.03 24.33
CA ARG A 177 -7.02 -10.66 23.10
C ARG A 177 -6.02 -9.54 23.37
N GLU A 178 -6.39 -8.52 24.13
CA GLU A 178 -5.49 -7.42 24.53
C GLU A 178 -4.28 -7.95 25.32
N ARG A 179 -4.50 -8.86 26.27
CA ARG A 179 -3.41 -9.53 27.00
C ARG A 179 -2.47 -10.33 26.08
N GLN A 180 -3.03 -11.05 25.11
CA GLN A 180 -2.22 -11.78 24.12
C GLN A 180 -1.36 -10.84 23.26
N VAL A 181 -1.96 -9.76 22.75
CA VAL A 181 -1.23 -8.73 21.97
C VAL A 181 -0.12 -8.09 22.80
N ALA A 182 -0.37 -7.75 24.06
CA ALA A 182 0.63 -7.20 24.96
C ALA A 182 1.79 -8.19 25.21
N ALA A 183 1.48 -9.49 25.34
CA ALA A 183 2.48 -10.54 25.49
C ALA A 183 3.32 -10.75 24.21
N ILE A 184 2.71 -10.68 23.02
CA ILE A 184 3.43 -10.68 21.74
C ILE A 184 4.35 -9.46 21.67
N ALA A 185 3.83 -8.27 21.98
CA ALA A 185 4.58 -7.02 21.90
C ALA A 185 5.84 -7.04 22.78
N SER A 186 5.74 -7.55 24.01
CA SER A 186 6.88 -7.66 24.92
C SER A 186 7.95 -8.65 24.42
N ARG A 187 7.53 -9.78 23.84
CA ARG A 187 8.46 -10.79 23.28
C ARG A 187 9.16 -10.31 22.00
N LEU A 188 8.52 -9.45 21.22
CA LEU A 188 9.11 -8.87 20.00
C LEU A 188 10.02 -7.67 20.27
N ALA A 189 9.94 -7.07 21.47
CA ALA A 189 10.75 -5.91 21.82
C ALA A 189 12.27 -6.24 21.82
N MET A 190 13.04 -5.48 21.04
CA MET A 190 14.49 -5.64 20.94
C MET A 190 15.17 -4.34 20.44
N PRO A 191 16.50 -4.17 20.65
CA PRO A 191 17.24 -3.03 20.12
C PRO A 191 17.03 -2.84 18.61
N GLY A 192 16.86 -1.59 18.17
CA GLY A 192 16.57 -1.24 16.77
C GLY A 192 15.10 -1.30 16.36
N VAL A 193 14.23 -1.87 17.21
CA VAL A 193 12.80 -2.04 16.94
C VAL A 193 11.97 -1.33 18.02
N LYS A 194 10.87 -0.69 17.63
CA LYS A 194 9.81 -0.20 18.51
C LYS A 194 8.58 -1.06 18.27
N VAL A 195 8.00 -1.60 19.34
CA VAL A 195 6.78 -2.40 19.25
C VAL A 195 5.67 -1.67 19.99
N GLU A 196 4.55 -1.44 19.30
CA GLU A 196 3.39 -0.75 19.84
C GLU A 196 2.21 -1.73 19.86
N PRO A 197 1.65 -2.07 21.04
CA PRO A 197 0.41 -2.82 21.09
C PRO A 197 -0.71 -1.94 20.52
N ARG A 198 -1.50 -2.50 19.60
CA ARG A 198 -2.68 -1.87 18.99
C ARG A 198 -3.88 -2.80 19.20
N ARG A 199 -5.07 -2.31 18.88
CA ARG A 199 -6.29 -3.13 18.99
C ARG A 199 -6.18 -4.31 18.01
N GLY A 200 -6.07 -5.53 18.56
CA GLY A 200 -6.02 -6.79 17.80
C GLY A 200 -4.64 -7.25 17.33
N HIS A 201 -3.62 -6.38 17.28
CA HIS A 201 -2.28 -6.72 16.76
C HIS A 201 -1.16 -5.94 17.45
N ALA A 202 0.07 -6.46 17.39
CA ALA A 202 1.28 -5.74 17.75
C ALA A 202 1.90 -5.12 16.48
N ARG A 203 2.05 -3.79 16.46
CA ARG A 203 2.70 -3.06 15.36
C ARG A 203 4.20 -2.95 15.62
N VAL A 204 5.01 -3.49 14.72
CA VAL A 204 6.47 -3.47 14.80
C VAL A 204 7.04 -2.43 13.83
N ILE A 205 7.79 -1.48 14.36
CA ILE A 205 8.36 -0.35 13.61
C ILE A 205 9.88 -0.34 13.80
N PHE A 206 10.64 -0.28 12.71
CA PHE A 206 12.10 -0.21 12.77
C PHE A 206 12.55 1.24 12.98
N LYS A 207 13.45 1.46 13.95
CA LYS A 207 13.84 2.82 14.36
C LYS A 207 14.59 3.58 13.25
N SER A 208 15.27 2.85 12.36
CA SER A 208 15.99 3.36 11.19
C SER A 208 15.39 2.77 9.90
N GLY A 209 15.64 3.46 8.78
CA GLY A 209 15.36 2.89 7.46
C GLY A 209 16.16 1.60 7.25
N LEU A 210 15.51 0.56 6.74
CA LEU A 210 16.14 -0.73 6.47
C LEU A 210 16.75 -0.78 5.07
N PHE A 211 16.22 0.02 4.16
CA PHE A 211 16.54 0.00 2.73
C PHE A 211 17.27 1.29 2.34
N PRO A 212 18.59 1.27 2.12
CA PRO A 212 19.32 2.44 1.65
C PRO A 212 18.80 2.92 0.29
N TYR A 213 18.51 1.99 -0.63
CA TYR A 213 18.05 2.26 -1.99
C TYR A 213 16.94 1.30 -2.39
N SER A 214 15.89 1.81 -3.07
CA SER A 214 14.78 0.98 -3.61
C SER A 214 14.36 -0.15 -2.65
N ALA A 215 14.37 -1.42 -3.06
CA ALA A 215 14.12 -2.60 -2.24
C ALA A 215 15.41 -3.32 -1.79
N GLU A 216 16.58 -2.72 -1.96
CA GLU A 216 17.86 -3.27 -1.48
C GLU A 216 17.99 -3.04 0.02
N ILE A 217 18.21 -4.12 0.76
CA ILE A 217 18.31 -4.07 2.22
C ILE A 217 19.74 -3.85 2.66
N SER A 218 19.93 -3.06 3.72
CA SER A 218 21.23 -2.93 4.39
C SER A 218 21.60 -4.21 5.14
N GLU A 219 22.90 -4.49 5.31
CA GLU A 219 23.38 -5.62 6.10
C GLU A 219 22.85 -5.58 7.54
N THR A 220 22.88 -4.40 8.17
CA THR A 220 22.30 -4.17 9.49
C THR A 220 20.80 -4.47 9.52
N GLY A 221 20.06 -4.03 8.50
CA GLY A 221 18.63 -4.30 8.37
C GLY A 221 18.32 -5.78 8.19
N ALA A 222 19.07 -6.48 7.35
CA ALA A 222 18.93 -7.92 7.15
C ALA A 222 19.22 -8.71 8.43
N ALA A 223 20.30 -8.36 9.14
CA ALA A 223 20.62 -8.99 10.43
C ALA A 223 19.53 -8.74 11.49
N LEU A 224 18.93 -7.54 11.50
CA LEU A 224 17.85 -7.19 12.40
C LEU A 224 16.57 -7.98 12.09
N LEU A 225 16.19 -8.08 10.82
CA LEU A 225 15.04 -8.90 10.39
C LEU A 225 15.24 -10.37 10.70
N ARG A 226 16.42 -10.95 10.47
CA ARG A 226 16.68 -12.35 10.82
C ARG A 226 16.55 -12.60 12.33
N LYS A 227 17.03 -11.67 13.16
CA LYS A 227 16.85 -11.74 14.62
C LYS A 227 15.38 -11.68 15.01
N LEU A 228 14.59 -10.85 14.32
CA LEU A 228 13.15 -10.74 14.54
C LEU A 228 12.40 -11.99 14.07
N GLY A 229 12.80 -12.58 12.93
CA GLY A 229 12.27 -13.86 12.43
C GLY A 229 12.40 -15.00 13.44
N ARG A 230 13.55 -15.12 14.11
CA ARG A 230 13.74 -16.09 15.22
C ARG A 230 12.79 -15.89 16.38
N ARG A 231 12.38 -14.65 16.66
CA ARG A 231 11.42 -14.36 17.72
C ARG A 231 10.00 -14.71 17.28
N LEU A 232 9.65 -14.38 16.04
CA LEU A 232 8.35 -14.73 15.45
C LEU A 232 8.13 -16.24 15.41
N ALA A 233 9.15 -17.02 15.06
CA ALA A 233 9.06 -18.48 15.00
C ALA A 233 8.76 -19.17 16.35
N ARG A 234 8.81 -18.43 17.47
CA ARG A 234 8.48 -18.93 18.81
C ARG A 234 7.08 -18.51 19.26
N LEU A 235 6.29 -17.92 18.36
CA LEU A 235 4.98 -17.35 18.63
C LEU A 235 3.97 -17.90 17.61
N ASP A 236 2.81 -18.34 18.10
CA ASP A 236 1.67 -18.73 17.26
C ASP A 236 0.97 -17.46 16.77
N THR A 237 1.42 -16.94 15.62
CA THR A 237 1.02 -15.63 15.11
C THR A 237 0.93 -15.60 13.60
N THR A 238 -0.01 -14.80 13.10
CA THR A 238 -0.05 -14.39 11.70
C THR A 238 0.69 -13.06 11.54
N THR A 239 1.51 -12.95 10.50
CA THR A 239 2.35 -11.75 10.27
C THR A 239 2.06 -11.13 8.92
N THR A 240 1.65 -9.86 8.94
CA THR A 240 1.54 -9.03 7.73
C THR A 240 2.75 -8.10 7.65
N VAL A 241 3.48 -8.17 6.54
CA VAL A 241 4.61 -7.30 6.21
C VAL A 241 4.11 -6.17 5.32
N VAL A 242 4.10 -4.96 5.87
CA VAL A 242 3.68 -3.75 5.16
C VAL A 242 4.92 -2.99 4.71
N GLY A 243 5.15 -2.93 3.40
CA GLY A 243 6.23 -2.15 2.82
C GLY A 243 5.87 -0.69 2.69
N HIS A 244 6.81 0.19 3.03
CA HIS A 244 6.63 1.64 2.95
C HIS A 244 7.45 2.21 1.82
N VAL A 245 6.94 3.27 1.21
CA VAL A 245 7.73 4.14 0.34
C VAL A 245 7.91 5.50 0.97
N VAL A 246 8.91 6.20 0.47
CA VAL A 246 9.03 7.63 0.75
C VAL A 246 8.13 8.32 -0.25
N ALA A 247 7.15 9.08 0.23
CA ALA A 247 6.37 9.96 -0.60
C ALA A 247 7.34 10.82 -1.42
N VAL A 248 7.31 10.68 -2.74
CA VAL A 248 8.03 11.58 -3.62
C VAL A 248 7.12 12.81 -3.76
N PRO A 249 7.60 14.02 -3.45
CA PRO A 249 6.81 15.23 -3.68
C PRO A 249 6.32 15.29 -5.14
N GLY A 250 5.00 15.38 -5.35
CA GLY A 250 4.36 15.34 -6.67
C GLY A 250 4.18 13.94 -7.28
N GLY A 251 4.59 12.88 -6.59
CA GLY A 251 4.25 11.49 -6.92
C GLY A 251 2.83 11.14 -6.49
N ARG A 252 2.32 10.00 -6.97
CA ARG A 252 1.04 9.48 -6.48
C ARG A 252 1.13 9.32 -4.97
N THR A 253 0.36 10.08 -4.22
CA THR A 253 0.29 9.91 -2.77
C THR A 253 -0.54 8.70 -2.42
N GLU A 254 -1.49 8.34 -3.28
CA GLU A 254 -2.44 7.26 -3.09
C GLU A 254 -2.10 6.01 -3.91
N GLY A 255 -2.38 4.85 -3.32
CA GLY A 255 -2.24 3.55 -3.96
C GLY A 255 -0.87 2.89 -3.76
N GLY A 256 -0.90 1.56 -3.80
CA GLY A 256 0.27 0.74 -3.54
C GLY A 256 1.42 0.98 -4.53
N SER A 257 2.65 0.85 -4.04
CA SER A 257 3.87 0.96 -4.83
C SER A 257 4.54 -0.41 -4.98
N VAL A 258 4.98 -0.71 -6.21
CA VAL A 258 5.79 -1.90 -6.49
C VAL A 258 7.07 -1.91 -5.65
N VAL A 259 7.63 -0.74 -5.33
CA VAL A 259 8.81 -0.62 -4.46
C VAL A 259 8.45 -0.99 -3.02
N ALA A 260 7.30 -0.54 -2.52
CA ALA A 260 6.81 -0.95 -1.20
C ALA A 260 6.58 -2.46 -1.15
N LEU A 261 5.89 -3.03 -2.13
CA LEU A 261 5.67 -4.48 -2.19
C LEU A 261 7.00 -5.25 -2.30
N GLY A 262 7.96 -4.76 -3.09
CA GLY A 262 9.30 -5.32 -3.19
C GLY A 262 10.05 -5.30 -1.85
N ARG A 263 9.96 -4.20 -1.09
CA ARG A 263 10.50 -4.11 0.27
C ARG A 263 9.83 -5.11 1.21
N ALA A 264 8.51 -5.25 1.13
CA ALA A 264 7.78 -6.22 1.94
C ALA A 264 8.24 -7.65 1.64
N LEU A 265 8.41 -8.00 0.36
CA LEU A 265 8.91 -9.32 -0.06
C LEU A 265 10.34 -9.57 0.43
N VAL A 266 11.25 -8.62 0.24
CA VAL A 266 12.65 -8.75 0.70
C VAL A 266 12.70 -8.89 2.22
N ALA A 267 11.90 -8.13 2.94
CA ALA A 267 11.84 -8.26 4.39
C ALA A 267 11.28 -9.62 4.83
N ALA A 268 10.21 -10.09 4.18
CA ALA A 268 9.62 -11.40 4.46
C ALA A 268 10.61 -12.55 4.23
N ARG A 269 11.44 -12.48 3.16
CA ARG A 269 12.52 -13.46 2.94
C ARG A 269 13.51 -13.51 4.09
N HIS A 270 13.96 -12.37 4.60
CA HIS A 270 14.89 -12.36 5.73
C HIS A 270 14.25 -12.75 7.06
N LEU A 271 12.96 -12.48 7.26
CA LEU A 271 12.20 -12.99 8.40
C LEU A 271 12.09 -14.52 8.33
N ALA A 272 11.72 -15.05 7.16
CA ALA A 272 11.62 -16.47 6.87
C ALA A 272 12.95 -17.19 7.08
N GLU A 273 14.04 -16.69 6.48
CA GLU A 273 15.41 -17.20 6.68
C GLU A 273 15.81 -17.20 8.15
N GLY A 274 15.48 -16.12 8.87
CA GLY A 274 15.86 -15.97 10.27
C GLY A 274 15.15 -16.97 11.17
N GLY A 275 13.85 -17.16 10.96
CA GLY A 275 12.98 -18.01 11.77
C GLY A 275 12.79 -19.43 11.25
N GLU A 276 13.40 -19.80 10.13
CA GLU A 276 13.12 -21.05 9.41
C GLU A 276 11.61 -21.22 9.09
N LEU A 277 10.94 -20.11 8.80
CA LEU A 277 9.51 -20.07 8.49
C LEU A 277 9.27 -20.17 6.99
N ALA A 278 8.12 -20.70 6.58
CA ALA A 278 7.72 -20.66 5.18
C ALA A 278 7.41 -19.21 4.77
N LEU A 279 7.74 -18.83 3.53
CA LEU A 279 7.38 -17.50 3.02
C LEU A 279 5.86 -17.30 2.97
N THR A 280 5.10 -18.39 2.85
CA THR A 280 3.62 -18.41 2.89
C THR A 280 3.03 -18.10 4.27
N SER A 281 3.86 -18.08 5.32
CA SER A 281 3.44 -17.63 6.66
C SER A 281 3.32 -16.10 6.76
N PHE A 282 3.65 -15.37 5.69
CA PHE A 282 3.64 -13.90 5.66
C PHE A 282 2.66 -13.38 4.60
N THR A 283 1.78 -12.47 5.02
CA THR A 283 0.98 -11.65 4.10
C THR A 283 1.76 -10.41 3.70
N LEU A 284 1.83 -10.08 2.41
CA LEU A 284 2.59 -8.93 1.91
C LEU A 284 1.65 -7.83 1.46
N VAL A 285 1.88 -6.61 1.96
CA VAL A 285 1.06 -5.44 1.65
C VAL A 285 1.96 -4.27 1.27
N SER A 286 1.54 -3.48 0.29
CA SER A 286 2.09 -2.15 0.09
C SER A 286 1.30 -1.15 0.91
N ALA A 287 1.96 -0.37 1.75
CA ALA A 287 1.36 0.83 2.31
C ALA A 287 0.99 1.81 1.19
N ASP A 288 0.04 2.67 1.52
CA ASP A 288 -0.18 3.91 0.77
C ASP A 288 1.05 4.82 0.89
N GLN A 289 1.32 5.65 -0.12
CA GLN A 289 2.57 6.42 -0.15
C GLN A 289 2.59 7.56 0.87
N SER A 290 1.43 7.91 1.43
CA SER A 290 1.26 8.90 2.49
C SER A 290 1.44 8.33 3.92
N GLU A 291 1.45 7.01 4.10
CA GLU A 291 1.33 6.35 5.41
C GLU A 291 2.67 5.97 6.08
N GLY A 292 3.74 6.71 5.79
CA GLY A 292 5.05 6.47 6.39
C GLY A 292 5.03 6.61 7.93
N PRO A 293 5.68 5.69 8.68
CA PRO A 293 5.66 5.72 10.16
C PRO A 293 6.44 6.89 10.78
N PHE A 294 7.23 7.63 9.99
CA PHE A 294 8.05 8.74 10.45
C PHE A 294 7.79 10.00 9.63
N ALA A 295 7.90 11.18 10.27
CA ALA A 295 7.95 12.45 9.55
C ALA A 295 9.22 12.60 8.69
N ASP A 296 10.29 11.91 9.09
CA ASP A 296 11.57 11.92 8.39
C ASP A 296 11.55 10.95 7.19
N ALA A 297 11.50 11.52 6.00
CA ALA A 297 11.32 10.82 4.73
C ALA A 297 12.30 9.65 4.49
N PRO A 298 13.63 9.75 4.72
CA PRO A 298 14.56 8.63 4.55
C PRO A 298 14.28 7.44 5.47
N ARG A 299 13.76 7.67 6.69
CA ARG A 299 13.41 6.60 7.64
C ARG A 299 12.20 5.79 7.19
N ASN A 300 11.37 6.34 6.29
CA ASN A 300 10.24 5.63 5.68
C ASN A 300 10.68 4.66 4.57
N ARG A 301 11.99 4.55 4.27
CA ARG A 301 12.53 3.42 3.50
C ARG A 301 12.62 2.17 4.37
N THR A 302 11.46 1.64 4.73
CA THR A 302 11.34 0.59 5.76
C THR A 302 10.13 -0.31 5.51
N VAL A 303 9.93 -1.28 6.40
CA VAL A 303 8.70 -2.06 6.52
C VAL A 303 8.10 -1.85 7.91
N THR A 304 6.80 -2.12 8.07
CA THR A 304 6.14 -2.30 9.37
C THR A 304 5.61 -3.73 9.40
N LEU A 305 5.66 -4.39 10.57
CA LEU A 305 4.98 -5.68 10.74
C LEU A 305 3.71 -5.48 11.56
N LEU A 306 2.61 -6.09 11.12
CA LEU A 306 1.41 -6.27 11.93
C LEU A 306 1.39 -7.73 12.34
N VAL A 307 1.55 -7.98 13.64
CA VAL A 307 1.62 -9.33 14.20
C VAL A 307 0.38 -9.57 15.03
N GLU A 308 -0.45 -10.50 14.57
CA GLU A 308 -1.70 -10.87 15.20
C GLU A 308 -1.55 -12.23 15.89
N PRO A 309 -2.13 -12.43 17.08
CA PRO A 309 -2.27 -13.77 17.63
C PRO A 309 -3.06 -14.64 16.64
N GLU A 310 -2.61 -15.87 16.43
CA GLU A 310 -3.37 -16.83 15.66
C GLU A 310 -4.70 -17.12 16.38
N ASP A 311 -5.80 -17.11 15.63
CA ASP A 311 -7.08 -17.53 16.18
C ASP A 311 -7.01 -19.04 16.34
N SER A 312 -6.91 -19.51 17.59
CA SER A 312 -7.00 -20.95 17.87
C SER A 312 -8.33 -21.47 17.30
N PRO A 313 -8.31 -22.54 16.49
CA PRO A 313 -9.52 -23.14 15.94
C PRO A 313 -10.49 -23.63 17.03
#